data_AF-A0A353ERJ6-F1
#
_entry.id   AF-A0A353ERJ6-F1
#
_cell.length_a   1.000
_cell.length_b   1.000
_cell.length_c   1.000
_cell.angle_alpha   90.00
_cell.angle_beta   90.00
_cell.angle_gamma   90.00
#
_symmetry.space_group_name_H-M   'P 1'
#
loop_
_entity.id
_entity.type
_entity.pdbx_description
1 polymer ?
#
loop_
_entity_poly.entity_id
_entity_poly.type
_entity_poly.pdbx_seq_one_letter_code
_entity_poly.pdbx_strand_id
1 'polypeptide(L)'
;TVMDLSTGGNIPEIRQAIIKASPVPIGTVPIYEALSRVKRVEDLTIEIMLEVIEEQAEQGVDYMTIHAGVLGEFLQYIPKRITGIVSRGGSMMAQWIAHHHRENFLYVHFDRISKILAKHDVSYSLGDGLRPGCLADASDAAQFGELRVLGELTMKAWEKNVQVMVEGPGHVPVDQIEMNVKKQMEVCHEAPFYVLGPL
;
A
#
# COMPACT_ATOMS: atom_id res chain seq x y z
N THR A 1 -9.67 13.15 -5.44
CA THR A 1 -9.60 11.81 -6.05
C THR A 1 -10.73 10.98 -5.47
N VAL A 2 -10.97 9.77 -6.00
CA VAL A 2 -11.83 8.74 -5.40
C VAL A 2 -11.07 7.42 -5.44
N MET A 3 -11.28 6.53 -4.48
CA MET A 3 -10.73 5.17 -4.55
C MET A 3 -11.85 4.14 -4.70
N ASP A 4 -11.72 3.24 -5.67
CA ASP A 4 -12.54 2.05 -5.75
C ASP A 4 -11.93 0.94 -4.89
N LEU A 5 -12.58 0.68 -3.75
CA LEU A 5 -12.18 -0.33 -2.77
C LEU A 5 -13.10 -1.56 -2.79
N SER A 6 -13.78 -1.80 -3.92
CA SER A 6 -14.67 -2.94 -4.11
C SER A 6 -13.94 -4.27 -3.90
N THR A 7 -14.58 -5.21 -3.18
CA THR A 7 -13.98 -6.53 -2.89
C THR A 7 -14.88 -7.73 -3.18
N GLY A 8 -15.92 -7.54 -3.99
CA GLY A 8 -16.85 -8.60 -4.35
C GLY A 8 -17.69 -8.24 -5.58
N GLY A 9 -18.40 -9.22 -6.12
CA GLY A 9 -19.10 -9.07 -7.39
C GLY A 9 -18.14 -8.97 -8.58
N ASN A 10 -18.56 -8.29 -9.63
CA ASN A 10 -17.75 -8.09 -10.84
C ASN A 10 -16.90 -6.82 -10.72
N ILE A 11 -15.81 -6.90 -9.96
CA ILE A 11 -14.91 -5.76 -9.68
C ILE A 11 -14.43 -5.06 -10.98
N PRO A 12 -13.96 -5.78 -12.03
CA PRO A 12 -13.51 -5.12 -13.27
C PRO A 12 -14.60 -4.30 -13.97
N GLU A 13 -15.83 -4.82 -14.04
CA GLU A 13 -16.94 -4.14 -14.71
C GLU A 13 -17.39 -2.89 -13.93
N ILE A 14 -17.50 -3.03 -12.59
CA ILE A 14 -17.85 -1.92 -11.70
C ILE A 14 -16.81 -0.80 -11.83
N ARG A 15 -15.52 -1.14 -11.75
CA ARG A 15 -14.44 -0.16 -11.88
C ARG A 15 -14.43 0.52 -13.24
N GLN A 16 -14.63 -0.22 -14.33
CA GLN A 16 -14.68 0.35 -15.67
C GLN A 16 -15.81 1.38 -15.80
N ALA A 17 -16.98 1.11 -15.21
CA ALA A 17 -18.09 2.04 -15.18
C ALA A 17 -17.76 3.30 -14.36
N ILE A 18 -17.09 3.15 -13.21
CA ILE A 18 -16.64 4.26 -12.38
C ILE A 18 -15.64 5.13 -13.15
N ILE A 19 -14.58 4.55 -13.73
CA ILE A 19 -13.55 5.29 -14.46
C ILE A 19 -14.17 6.07 -15.62
N LYS A 20 -15.06 5.45 -16.40
CA LYS A 20 -15.73 6.12 -17.53
C LYS A 20 -16.58 7.33 -17.11
N ALA A 21 -17.12 7.32 -15.89
CA ALA A 21 -17.97 8.38 -15.37
C ALA A 21 -17.23 9.41 -14.52
N SER A 22 -15.98 9.13 -14.12
CA SER A 22 -15.25 9.96 -13.17
C SER A 22 -14.54 11.13 -13.84
N PRO A 23 -14.75 12.38 -13.39
CA PRO A 23 -13.95 13.53 -13.81
C PRO A 23 -12.69 13.73 -12.94
N VAL A 24 -12.46 12.86 -11.96
CA VAL A 24 -11.34 12.95 -11.01
C VAL A 24 -10.50 11.66 -11.00
N PRO A 25 -9.24 11.72 -10.54
CA PRO A 25 -8.40 10.53 -10.48
C PRO A 25 -9.01 9.43 -9.62
N ILE A 26 -8.92 8.20 -10.11
CA ILE A 26 -9.37 6.96 -9.49
C ILE A 26 -8.17 6.16 -8.98
N GLY A 27 -8.17 5.88 -7.68
CA GLY A 27 -7.20 4.98 -7.06
C GLY A 27 -7.77 3.61 -6.76
N THR A 28 -6.90 2.61 -6.60
CA THR A 28 -7.29 1.25 -6.20
C THR A 28 -6.31 0.66 -5.19
N VAL A 29 -6.68 -0.50 -4.63
CA VAL A 29 -5.77 -1.38 -3.86
C VAL A 29 -5.72 -2.72 -4.60
N PRO A 30 -4.78 -2.93 -5.55
CA PRO A 30 -4.82 -4.07 -6.48
C PRO A 30 -4.91 -5.45 -5.82
N ILE A 31 -4.32 -5.62 -4.63
CA ILE A 31 -4.36 -6.89 -3.88
C ILE A 31 -5.79 -7.33 -3.52
N TYR A 32 -6.76 -6.41 -3.44
CA TYR A 32 -8.15 -6.79 -3.16
C TYR A 32 -8.78 -7.55 -4.32
N GLU A 33 -8.51 -7.14 -5.56
CA GLU A 33 -8.96 -7.88 -6.73
C GLU A 33 -8.14 -9.15 -6.93
N ALA A 34 -6.82 -9.10 -6.72
CA ALA A 34 -5.99 -10.30 -6.81
C ALA A 34 -6.47 -11.41 -5.85
N LEU A 35 -6.89 -11.04 -4.64
CA LEU A 35 -7.49 -11.98 -3.70
C LEU A 35 -8.79 -12.59 -4.22
N SER A 36 -9.57 -11.86 -5.03
CA SER A 36 -10.80 -12.41 -5.64
C SER A 36 -10.52 -13.48 -6.70
N ARG A 37 -9.29 -13.57 -7.22
CA ARG A 37 -8.85 -14.57 -8.20
C ARG A 37 -8.30 -15.84 -7.56
N VAL A 38 -8.14 -15.86 -6.25
CA VAL A 38 -7.64 -17.01 -5.48
C VAL A 38 -8.57 -17.34 -4.32
N LYS A 39 -8.38 -18.52 -3.70
CA LYS A 39 -9.25 -18.94 -2.59
C LYS A 39 -8.79 -18.38 -1.26
N ARG A 40 -7.47 -18.28 -1.06
CA ARG A 40 -6.88 -17.88 0.20
C ARG A 40 -5.72 -16.92 -0.03
N VAL A 41 -5.37 -16.16 1.00
CA VAL A 41 -4.30 -15.15 0.93
C VAL A 41 -2.96 -15.80 0.55
N GLU A 42 -2.65 -16.98 1.08
CA GLU A 42 -1.39 -17.66 0.73
C GLU A 42 -1.32 -18.20 -0.69
N ASP A 43 -2.44 -18.23 -1.43
CA ASP A 43 -2.43 -18.64 -2.83
C ASP A 43 -2.05 -17.47 -3.76
N LEU A 44 -1.86 -16.25 -3.22
CA LEU A 44 -1.41 -15.08 -3.98
C LEU A 44 0.02 -15.28 -4.51
N THR A 45 0.23 -14.92 -5.76
CA THR A 45 1.55 -14.90 -6.41
C THR A 45 1.84 -13.53 -7.01
N ILE A 46 3.11 -13.25 -7.27
CA ILE A 46 3.50 -12.03 -7.98
C ILE A 46 2.93 -12.02 -9.41
N GLU A 47 2.79 -13.17 -10.07
CA GLU A 47 2.21 -13.28 -11.40
C GLU A 47 0.77 -12.77 -11.43
N ILE A 48 -0.09 -13.24 -10.51
CA ILE A 48 -1.48 -12.77 -10.41
C ILE A 48 -1.52 -11.27 -10.10
N MET A 49 -0.62 -10.80 -9.22
CA MET A 49 -0.57 -9.38 -8.87
C MET A 49 -0.15 -8.50 -10.05
N LEU A 50 0.82 -8.92 -10.87
CA LEU A 50 1.23 -8.17 -12.06
C LEU A 50 0.14 -8.17 -13.13
N GLU A 51 -0.59 -9.28 -13.32
CA GLU A 51 -1.75 -9.32 -14.20
C GLU A 51 -2.82 -8.31 -13.76
N VAL A 52 -3.20 -8.30 -12.48
CA VAL A 52 -4.18 -7.35 -11.95
C VAL A 52 -3.71 -5.91 -12.09
N ILE A 53 -2.44 -5.63 -11.80
CA ILE A 53 -1.88 -4.28 -11.92
C ILE A 53 -1.89 -3.81 -13.39
N GLU A 54 -1.49 -4.67 -14.34
CA GLU A 54 -1.53 -4.33 -15.77
C GLU A 54 -2.97 -4.09 -16.24
N GLU A 55 -3.90 -4.98 -15.90
CA GLU A 55 -5.31 -4.83 -16.29
C GLU A 55 -5.92 -3.54 -15.72
N GLN A 56 -5.66 -3.22 -14.46
CA GLN A 56 -6.15 -1.98 -13.86
C GLN A 56 -5.54 -0.73 -14.50
N ALA A 57 -4.26 -0.78 -14.85
CA ALA A 57 -3.60 0.31 -15.55
C ALA A 57 -4.19 0.50 -16.95
N GLU A 58 -4.44 -0.58 -17.70
CA GLU A 58 -5.10 -0.54 -19.01
C GLU A 58 -6.53 0.02 -18.96
N GLN A 59 -7.24 -0.18 -17.83
CA GLN A 59 -8.56 0.42 -17.62
C GLN A 59 -8.52 1.93 -17.35
N GLY A 60 -7.36 2.48 -16.98
CA GLY A 60 -7.18 3.90 -16.66
C GLY A 60 -7.23 4.23 -15.17
N VAL A 61 -6.77 3.32 -14.30
CA VAL A 61 -6.55 3.65 -12.87
C VAL A 61 -5.35 4.59 -12.75
N ASP A 62 -5.51 5.71 -12.05
CA ASP A 62 -4.49 6.77 -11.97
C ASP A 62 -3.42 6.52 -10.90
N TYR A 63 -3.78 5.84 -9.80
CA TYR A 63 -2.82 5.49 -8.74
C TYR A 63 -3.18 4.19 -8.02
N MET A 64 -2.16 3.51 -7.50
CA MET A 64 -2.34 2.21 -6.85
C MET A 64 -1.71 2.19 -5.47
N THR A 65 -2.51 1.82 -4.46
CA THR A 65 -2.02 1.54 -3.12
C THR A 65 -1.33 0.18 -3.08
N ILE A 66 0.00 0.20 -2.94
CA ILE A 66 0.86 -1.00 -2.92
C ILE A 66 1.54 -1.12 -1.55
N HIS A 67 1.24 -2.20 -0.83
CA HIS A 67 1.75 -2.47 0.53
C HIS A 67 3.12 -3.16 0.50
N ALA A 68 4.08 -2.57 -0.21
CA ALA A 68 5.44 -3.13 -0.36
C ALA A 68 6.35 -2.84 0.86
N GLY A 69 5.93 -1.97 1.79
CA GLY A 69 6.69 -1.66 3.01
C GLY A 69 6.51 -2.64 4.18
N VAL A 70 5.53 -3.55 4.09
CA VAL A 70 5.31 -4.58 5.11
C VAL A 70 6.37 -5.66 4.98
N LEU A 71 7.46 -5.57 5.75
CA LEU A 71 8.54 -6.55 5.75
C LEU A 71 8.42 -7.56 6.90
N GLY A 72 8.95 -8.76 6.69
CA GLY A 72 8.93 -9.84 7.67
C GLY A 72 9.57 -9.46 9.01
N GLU A 73 10.63 -8.66 8.98
CA GLU A 73 11.32 -8.20 10.20
C GLU A 73 10.42 -7.34 11.12
N PHE A 74 9.38 -6.68 10.60
CA PHE A 74 8.50 -5.84 11.42
C PHE A 74 7.38 -6.62 12.09
N LEU A 75 7.10 -7.85 11.64
CA LEU A 75 6.03 -8.68 12.20
C LEU A 75 6.26 -9.03 13.68
N GLN A 76 7.51 -9.04 14.14
CA GLN A 76 7.88 -9.27 15.54
C GLN A 76 7.34 -8.19 16.50
N TYR A 77 7.01 -7.00 16.00
CA TYR A 77 6.46 -5.91 16.82
C TYR A 77 4.95 -6.00 16.98
N ILE A 78 4.26 -6.70 16.09
CA ILE A 78 2.79 -6.77 16.04
C ILE A 78 2.16 -7.37 17.30
N PRO A 79 2.71 -8.44 17.94
CA PRO A 79 2.16 -8.95 19.19
C PRO A 79 2.19 -7.95 20.36
N LYS A 80 2.94 -6.85 20.25
CA LYS A 80 3.01 -5.80 21.28
C LYS A 80 1.91 -4.74 21.12
N ARG A 81 1.23 -4.71 19.98
CA ARG A 81 0.13 -3.78 19.70
C ARG A 81 -1.18 -4.22 20.33
N ILE A 82 -2.00 -3.26 20.71
CA ILE A 82 -3.36 -3.50 21.20
C ILE A 82 -4.27 -3.95 20.05
N THR A 83 -4.14 -3.30 18.87
CA THR A 83 -5.03 -3.56 17.72
C THR A 83 -4.36 -4.34 16.59
N GLY A 84 -3.09 -4.72 16.74
CA GLY A 84 -2.35 -5.48 15.74
C GLY A 84 -2.20 -4.72 14.42
N ILE A 85 -2.56 -5.38 13.31
CA ILE A 85 -2.56 -4.80 11.97
C ILE A 85 -4.00 -4.49 11.56
N VAL A 86 -4.30 -3.20 11.36
CA VAL A 86 -5.63 -2.74 10.94
C VAL A 86 -5.74 -2.41 9.45
N SER A 87 -4.61 -2.41 8.73
CA SER A 87 -4.63 -2.33 7.26
C SER A 87 -5.05 -3.67 6.68
N ARG A 88 -6.12 -3.68 5.87
CA ARG A 88 -6.58 -4.90 5.19
C ARG A 88 -5.53 -5.43 4.20
N GLY A 89 -4.92 -4.55 3.40
CA GLY A 89 -3.83 -4.95 2.49
C GLY A 89 -2.57 -5.35 3.26
N GLY A 90 -2.24 -4.62 4.33
CA GLY A 90 -1.10 -4.95 5.20
C GLY A 90 -1.26 -6.30 5.91
N SER A 91 -2.47 -6.62 6.40
CA SER A 91 -2.74 -7.89 7.07
C SER A 91 -2.65 -9.07 6.09
N MET A 92 -3.07 -8.89 4.84
CA MET A 92 -2.89 -9.91 3.78
C MET A 92 -1.40 -10.18 3.54
N MET A 93 -0.59 -9.14 3.41
CA MET A 93 0.85 -9.31 3.22
C MET A 93 1.52 -9.97 4.44
N ALA A 94 1.18 -9.56 5.65
CA ALA A 94 1.69 -10.17 6.87
C ALA A 94 1.33 -11.66 6.97
N GLN A 95 0.08 -12.02 6.65
CA GLN A 95 -0.36 -13.43 6.61
C GLN A 95 0.41 -14.22 5.54
N TRP A 96 0.58 -13.66 4.34
CA TRP A 96 1.32 -14.31 3.26
C TRP A 96 2.78 -14.58 3.65
N ILE A 97 3.46 -13.59 4.24
CA ILE A 97 4.84 -13.69 4.74
C ILE A 97 4.95 -14.78 5.82
N ALA A 98 4.03 -14.77 6.79
CA ALA A 98 4.03 -15.74 7.88
C ALA A 98 3.81 -17.18 7.38
N HIS A 99 2.96 -17.37 6.36
CA HIS A 99 2.70 -18.69 5.79
C HIS A 99 3.90 -19.24 5.01
N HIS A 100 4.55 -18.41 4.18
CA HIS A 100 5.61 -18.87 3.28
C HIS A 100 7.00 -18.81 3.89
N HIS A 101 7.18 -18.11 5.02
CA HIS A 101 8.49 -17.76 5.57
C HIS A 101 9.41 -17.12 4.54
N ARG A 102 8.84 -16.22 3.73
CA ARG A 102 9.52 -15.48 2.66
C ARG A 102 9.21 -14.00 2.79
N GLU A 103 10.12 -13.17 2.28
CA GLU A 103 9.90 -11.73 2.26
C GLU A 103 8.74 -11.35 1.32
N ASN A 104 8.10 -10.23 1.62
CA ASN A 104 7.02 -9.62 0.86
C ASN A 104 7.32 -9.61 -0.66
N PHE A 105 6.52 -10.35 -1.43
CA PHE A 105 6.76 -10.46 -2.87
C PHE A 105 6.57 -9.12 -3.61
N LEU A 106 5.79 -8.17 -3.07
CA LEU A 106 5.66 -6.82 -3.64
C LEU A 106 6.95 -6.02 -3.46
N TYR A 107 7.63 -6.20 -2.34
CA TYR A 107 8.95 -5.62 -2.08
C TYR A 107 10.02 -6.25 -3.00
N VAL A 108 10.09 -7.58 -3.01
CA VAL A 108 11.08 -8.33 -3.80
C VAL A 108 10.96 -8.05 -5.30
N HIS A 109 9.73 -7.83 -5.79
CA HIS A 109 9.45 -7.58 -7.20
C HIS A 109 9.01 -6.14 -7.50
N PHE A 110 9.33 -5.18 -6.62
CA PHE A 110 8.99 -3.76 -6.80
C PHE A 110 9.43 -3.22 -8.16
N ASP A 111 10.55 -3.73 -8.66
CA ASP A 111 11.09 -3.38 -9.97
C ASP A 111 10.21 -3.78 -11.14
N ARG A 112 9.55 -4.95 -11.05
CA ARG A 112 8.62 -5.45 -12.07
C ARG A 112 7.33 -4.64 -12.05
N ILE A 113 6.84 -4.30 -10.86
CA ILE A 113 5.64 -3.45 -10.69
C ILE A 113 5.92 -2.06 -11.27
N SER A 114 7.05 -1.45 -10.92
CA SER A 114 7.42 -0.11 -11.39
C SER A 114 7.52 -0.03 -12.91
N LYS A 115 7.91 -1.11 -13.59
CA LYS A 115 7.93 -1.17 -15.06
C LYS A 115 6.54 -1.05 -15.66
N ILE A 116 5.53 -1.66 -15.03
CA ILE A 116 4.13 -1.55 -15.46
C ILE A 116 3.61 -0.13 -15.20
N LEU A 117 3.83 0.37 -13.98
CA LEU A 117 3.33 1.71 -13.62
C LEU A 117 3.94 2.80 -14.51
N ALA A 118 5.25 2.72 -14.81
CA ALA A 118 5.92 3.64 -15.73
C ALA A 118 5.37 3.56 -17.17
N LYS A 119 4.97 2.37 -17.64
CA LYS A 119 4.42 2.18 -18.99
C LYS A 119 3.09 2.92 -19.15
N HIS A 120 2.30 3.02 -18.09
CA HIS A 120 0.93 3.53 -18.12
C HIS A 120 0.74 4.86 -17.37
N ASP A 121 1.84 5.47 -16.87
CA ASP A 121 1.83 6.68 -16.04
C ASP A 121 0.91 6.58 -14.79
N VAL A 122 0.94 5.43 -14.14
CA VAL A 122 0.23 5.20 -12.88
C VAL A 122 1.12 5.60 -11.71
N SER A 123 0.59 6.37 -10.77
CA SER A 123 1.32 6.78 -9.57
C SER A 123 1.31 5.69 -8.50
N TYR A 124 2.42 5.54 -7.78
CA TYR A 124 2.42 4.81 -6.51
C TYR A 124 1.70 5.61 -5.44
N SER A 125 0.80 4.95 -4.72
CA SER A 125 0.48 5.26 -3.33
C SER A 125 1.15 4.19 -2.48
N LEU A 126 2.28 4.49 -1.85
CA LEU A 126 3.01 3.51 -1.06
C LEU A 126 2.27 3.31 0.27
N GLY A 127 1.61 2.16 0.40
CA GLY A 127 0.61 1.92 1.44
C GLY A 127 1.19 1.71 2.84
N ASP A 128 0.46 2.20 3.84
CA ASP A 128 0.79 2.12 5.26
C ASP A 128 0.23 0.84 5.92
N GLY A 129 0.75 -0.31 5.49
CA GLY A 129 0.31 -1.63 5.94
C GLY A 129 0.40 -1.85 7.45
N LEU A 130 1.29 -1.15 8.13
CA LEU A 130 1.53 -1.20 9.57
C LEU A 130 1.10 0.09 10.28
N ARG A 131 0.14 0.85 9.75
CA ARG A 131 -0.41 2.01 10.47
C ARG A 131 -1.03 1.64 11.84
N PRO A 132 -1.05 2.58 12.81
CA PRO A 132 -1.68 2.37 14.11
C PRO A 132 -3.21 2.36 14.03
N GLY A 133 -3.83 1.37 14.67
CA GLY A 133 -5.29 1.23 14.79
C GLY A 133 -5.88 1.77 16.08
N CYS A 134 -5.04 2.20 17.01
CA CYS A 134 -5.44 2.93 18.20
C CYS A 134 -4.31 3.84 18.69
N LEU A 135 -4.64 4.78 19.57
CA LEU A 135 -3.69 5.77 20.09
C LEU A 135 -2.47 5.16 20.80
N ALA A 136 -2.64 3.99 21.43
CA ALA A 136 -1.55 3.32 22.15
C ALA A 136 -0.53 2.67 21.21
N ASP A 137 -0.91 2.38 19.96
CA ASP A 137 -0.06 1.77 18.95
C ASP A 137 0.66 2.82 18.09
N ALA A 138 0.35 4.11 18.30
CA ALA A 138 0.87 5.21 17.50
C ALA A 138 2.38 5.38 17.68
N SER A 139 3.06 5.73 16.59
CA SER A 139 4.48 6.05 16.54
C SER A 139 5.41 4.91 17.01
N ASP A 140 4.95 3.67 16.86
CA ASP A 140 5.71 2.48 17.29
C ASP A 140 6.79 2.05 16.28
N ALA A 141 7.54 1.01 16.65
CA ALA A 141 8.62 0.48 15.84
C ALA A 141 8.14 -0.16 14.52
N ALA A 142 6.93 -0.72 14.47
CA ALA A 142 6.38 -1.26 13.23
C ALA A 142 6.04 -0.15 12.24
N GLN A 143 5.36 0.91 12.70
CA GLN A 143 4.97 2.04 11.87
C GLN A 143 6.20 2.75 11.29
N PHE A 144 7.17 3.12 12.13
CA PHE A 144 8.38 3.80 11.64
C PHE A 144 9.38 2.85 10.96
N GLY A 145 9.28 1.55 11.22
CA GLY A 145 9.97 0.52 10.44
C GLY A 145 9.52 0.58 8.98
N GLU A 146 8.22 0.46 8.75
CA GLU A 146 7.61 0.54 7.42
C GLU A 146 7.89 1.88 6.76
N LEU A 147 7.69 3.02 7.43
CA LEU A 147 7.88 4.36 6.85
C LEU A 147 9.29 4.54 6.25
N ARG A 148 10.33 4.03 6.90
CA ARG A 148 11.71 4.06 6.36
C ARG A 148 11.84 3.26 5.06
N VAL A 149 11.19 2.10 4.99
CA VAL A 149 11.16 1.28 3.77
C VAL A 149 10.41 2.00 2.66
N LEU A 150 9.29 2.68 2.96
CA LEU A 150 8.57 3.48 1.97
C LEU A 150 9.46 4.60 1.40
N GLY A 151 10.33 5.20 2.22
CA GLY A 151 11.36 6.15 1.76
C GLY A 151 12.34 5.56 0.77
N GLU A 152 12.88 4.36 1.07
CA GLU A 152 13.75 3.62 0.13
C GLU A 152 13.03 3.29 -1.19
N LEU A 153 11.79 2.81 -1.10
CA LEU A 153 10.98 2.47 -2.26
C LEU A 153 10.60 3.70 -3.09
N THR A 154 10.46 4.86 -2.46
CA THR A 154 10.24 6.15 -3.15
C THR A 154 11.41 6.47 -4.07
N MET A 155 12.65 6.38 -3.56
CA MET A 155 13.85 6.60 -4.38
C MET A 155 13.95 5.60 -5.54
N LYS A 156 13.70 4.32 -5.27
CA LYS A 156 13.68 3.26 -6.31
C LYS A 156 12.64 3.51 -7.40
N ALA A 157 11.47 4.02 -7.04
CA ALA A 157 10.43 4.38 -8.01
C ALA A 157 10.83 5.60 -8.85
N TRP A 158 11.44 6.62 -8.23
CA TRP A 158 11.95 7.81 -8.93
C TRP A 158 13.07 7.51 -9.91
N GLU A 159 13.97 6.56 -9.60
CA GLU A 159 14.98 6.07 -10.55
C GLU A 159 14.35 5.53 -11.85
N LYS A 160 13.07 5.16 -11.81
CA LYS A 160 12.28 4.64 -12.94
C LYS A 160 11.28 5.63 -13.49
N ASN A 161 11.35 6.90 -13.06
CA ASN A 161 10.40 7.95 -13.40
C ASN A 161 8.93 7.60 -13.07
N VAL A 162 8.70 6.86 -11.98
CA VAL A 162 7.34 6.60 -11.49
C VAL A 162 7.00 7.61 -10.40
N GLN A 163 5.85 8.26 -10.52
CA GLN A 163 5.35 9.22 -9.53
C GLN A 163 4.99 8.50 -8.22
N VAL A 164 5.22 9.16 -7.08
CA VAL A 164 5.03 8.54 -5.75
C VAL A 164 4.36 9.51 -4.79
N MET A 165 3.38 9.01 -4.04
CA MET A 165 2.97 9.53 -2.74
C MET A 165 3.11 8.42 -1.69
N VAL A 166 3.29 8.80 -0.43
CA VAL A 166 3.43 7.88 0.70
C VAL A 166 2.18 7.96 1.56
N GLU A 167 1.62 6.82 1.94
CA GLU A 167 0.50 6.77 2.88
C GLU A 167 0.96 6.86 4.32
N GLY A 168 0.10 7.40 5.18
CA GLY A 168 0.43 7.73 6.57
C GLY A 168 -0.69 7.45 7.55
N PRO A 169 -0.35 7.51 8.85
CA PRO A 169 -1.06 6.83 9.92
C PRO A 169 -2.53 7.18 10.08
N GLY A 170 -3.21 6.23 10.74
CA GLY A 170 -4.59 6.32 11.19
C GLY A 170 -4.73 6.97 12.56
N HIS A 171 -4.64 6.20 13.64
CA HIS A 171 -4.89 6.73 15.00
C HIS A 171 -3.63 7.33 15.62
N VAL A 172 -3.61 8.63 15.89
CA VAL A 172 -2.43 9.35 16.39
C VAL A 172 -2.83 10.46 17.37
N PRO A 173 -2.27 10.47 18.60
CA PRO A 173 -2.45 11.58 19.53
C PRO A 173 -2.02 12.92 18.93
N VAL A 174 -2.75 14.00 19.23
CA VAL A 174 -2.51 15.34 18.66
C VAL A 174 -1.07 15.82 18.83
N ASP A 175 -0.45 15.54 19.97
CA ASP A 175 0.92 15.91 20.31
C ASP A 175 1.99 15.15 19.49
N GLN A 176 1.60 14.09 18.78
CA GLN A 176 2.50 13.28 17.94
C GLN A 176 2.34 13.55 16.43
N ILE A 177 1.32 14.32 16.01
CA ILE A 177 1.03 14.58 14.59
C ILE A 177 2.21 15.30 13.92
N GLU A 178 2.72 16.37 14.52
CA GLU A 178 3.84 17.16 13.98
C GLU A 178 5.09 16.29 13.77
N MET A 179 5.36 15.40 14.72
CA MET A 179 6.51 14.49 14.66
C MET A 179 6.37 13.47 13.51
N ASN A 180 5.16 12.95 13.28
CA ASN A 180 4.90 12.04 12.16
C ASN A 180 5.12 12.74 10.80
N VAL A 181 4.63 13.97 10.64
CA VAL A 181 4.81 14.76 9.41
C VAL A 181 6.30 15.04 9.17
N LYS A 182 7.03 15.52 10.19
CA LYS A 182 8.47 15.81 10.07
C LYS A 182 9.28 14.57 9.70
N LYS A 183 8.98 13.43 10.34
CA LYS A 183 9.64 12.15 10.02
C LYS A 183 9.40 11.75 8.58
N GLN A 184 8.17 11.84 8.09
CA GLN A 184 7.89 11.47 6.71
C GLN A 184 8.64 12.38 5.72
N MET A 185 8.65 13.70 5.95
CA MET A 185 9.42 14.61 5.09
C MET A 185 10.90 14.25 5.04
N GLU A 186 11.49 13.92 6.19
CA GLU A 186 12.89 13.52 6.31
C GLU A 186 13.20 12.21 5.58
N VAL A 187 12.43 11.15 5.86
CA VAL A 187 12.76 9.80 5.39
C VAL A 187 12.21 9.47 4.00
N CYS A 188 11.16 10.17 3.56
CA CYS A 188 10.55 10.01 2.25
C CYS A 188 10.86 11.17 1.30
N HIS A 189 11.88 11.97 1.61
CA HIS A 189 12.43 12.99 0.71
C HIS A 189 11.40 14.01 0.23
N GLU A 190 10.53 14.45 1.16
CA GLU A 190 9.42 15.38 0.90
C GLU A 190 8.42 14.89 -0.17
N ALA A 191 8.36 13.58 -0.45
CA ALA A 191 7.29 13.01 -1.27
C ALA A 191 5.91 13.35 -0.67
N PRO A 192 4.86 13.56 -1.49
CA PRO A 192 3.52 13.87 -0.99
C PRO A 192 3.04 12.85 0.05
N PHE A 193 2.44 13.34 1.13
CA PHE A 193 1.98 12.51 2.25
C PHE A 193 0.44 12.41 2.27
N TYR A 194 -0.08 11.18 2.26
CA TYR A 194 -1.51 10.88 2.19
C TYR A 194 -1.98 10.15 3.45
N VAL A 195 -2.69 10.85 4.34
CA VAL A 195 -3.04 10.34 5.68
C VAL A 195 -4.51 9.92 5.79
N LEU A 196 -4.79 8.88 6.58
CA LEU A 196 -6.14 8.46 6.93
C LEU A 196 -6.59 9.11 8.26
N GLY A 197 -6.97 10.38 8.23
CA GLY A 197 -7.34 11.16 9.41
C GLY A 197 -6.25 12.20 9.75
N PRO A 198 -5.50 12.06 10.86
CA PRO A 198 -5.57 10.98 11.86
C PRO A 198 -6.67 11.16 12.93
N LEU A 199 -7.06 10.06 13.59
CA LEU A 199 -8.01 10.02 14.72
C LEU A 199 -7.32 10.10 16.08
#